data_AF-A0A965WI80-F1
#
_entry.id   AF-A0A965WI80-F1
#
_cell.length_a   1.000
_cell.length_b   1.000
_cell.length_c   1.000
_cell.angle_alpha   90.00
_cell.angle_beta   90.00
_cell.angle_gamma   90.00
#
_symmetry.space_group_name_H-M   'P 1'
#
loop_
_entity.id
_entity.type
_entity.pdbx_description
1 polymer ?
#
loop_
_entity_poly.entity_id
_entity_poly.type
_entity_poly.pdbx_seq_one_letter_code
_entity_poly.pdbx_strand_id
1 'polypeptide(L)'
;MAAKNNIYKYLRVLALTAFFCTATLTLFIWAESLMPSDISGAQSAAISEGLIDTFEIETSVEIIPTALTLALVDGASLPHYIGDTINLSINYIPANSTWTSAIITVSDETIAVIDNKTITFLAKGSVTVSATNTANPEATNTLELICEGINPDESIGFEFELPDSVMLGEKISYKIKSGNTYLPISGFDISVEGDAVALNQRAIYAVEEGEATITAATDGVSISRIVTITANPDFVMPTAFSLTFVELTLTKGDVYTLEYSTLPVGSPDFSHISSDDNSIAKVINGALYAKQTGECAITLRSLYNPDCVMVIAVNIVPIMPEGIAIVGNARALVERAAKYKISFTNEPADRGVIWSVSGKGATISQDGFLYSKRFGKVTIRATSAANPALYAEKTITVSLYESFYMYVRKILGHFSLFAVLGFGISFSLLLLLKRKWLAAPLTPILGFVVAAMSEMFQLPVFTSGRYAHWSDIMIDSLGVLFGMLLAYSIILIVCLIWKKASRQSYQTLKSAYIELSFKTAFSRHKPLDN
;
A
#
# COMPACT_ATOMS: atom_id res chain seq x y z
N MET A 1 6.18 -36.59 72.13
CA MET A 1 4.90 -35.86 72.01
C MET A 1 5.11 -34.39 71.61
N ALA A 2 5.89 -33.60 72.36
CA ALA A 2 6.20 -32.20 72.04
C ALA A 2 6.81 -31.99 70.62
N ALA A 3 7.75 -32.85 70.21
CA ALA A 3 8.36 -32.77 68.87
C ALA A 3 7.35 -33.01 67.73
N LYS A 4 6.37 -33.90 67.92
CA LYS A 4 5.30 -34.17 66.95
C LYS A 4 4.35 -32.97 66.82
N ASN A 5 3.96 -32.38 67.95
CA ASN A 5 3.11 -31.18 67.95
C ASN A 5 3.79 -29.99 67.27
N ASN A 6 5.10 -29.81 67.49
CA ASN A 6 5.86 -28.76 66.81
C ASN A 6 5.93 -28.97 65.30
N ILE A 7 6.28 -30.18 64.85
CA ILE A 7 6.32 -30.51 63.41
C ILE A 7 4.93 -30.36 62.78
N TYR A 8 3.89 -30.82 63.47
CA TYR A 8 2.50 -30.66 63.01
C TYR A 8 2.11 -29.19 62.86
N LYS A 9 2.47 -28.33 63.82
CA LYS A 9 2.23 -26.88 63.75
C LYS A 9 2.89 -26.26 62.52
N TYR A 10 4.16 -26.58 62.26
CA TYR A 10 4.87 -26.07 61.07
C TYR A 10 4.26 -26.59 59.76
N LEU A 11 3.92 -27.89 59.70
CA LEU A 11 3.31 -28.49 58.52
C LEU A 11 1.92 -27.88 58.24
N ARG A 12 1.15 -27.59 59.29
CA ARG A 12 -0.12 -26.88 59.20
C ARG A 12 0.05 -25.47 58.64
N VAL A 13 1.00 -24.69 59.16
CA VAL A 13 1.28 -23.33 58.67
C VAL A 13 1.70 -23.38 57.19
N LEU A 14 2.60 -24.29 56.84
CA LEU A 14 3.03 -24.49 55.45
C LEU A 14 1.86 -24.84 54.52
N ALA A 15 1.00 -25.77 54.94
CA ALA A 15 -0.16 -26.21 54.15
C ALA A 15 -1.19 -25.10 53.94
N LEU A 16 -1.48 -24.32 54.98
CA LEU A 16 -2.38 -23.17 54.86
C LEU A 16 -1.77 -22.07 54.00
N THR A 17 -0.47 -21.80 54.15
CA THR A 17 0.25 -20.80 53.33
C THR A 17 0.19 -21.20 51.85
N ALA A 18 0.53 -22.46 51.53
CA ALA A 18 0.45 -22.98 50.18
C ALA A 18 -0.97 -22.87 49.61
N PHE A 19 -1.99 -23.22 50.39
CA PHE A 19 -3.39 -23.14 49.97
C PHE A 19 -3.82 -21.71 49.66
N PHE A 20 -3.52 -20.74 50.54
CA PHE A 20 -3.87 -19.34 50.33
C PHE A 20 -3.08 -18.70 49.18
N CYS A 21 -1.79 -19.02 49.03
CA CYS A 21 -1.00 -18.57 47.87
C CYS A 21 -1.58 -19.13 46.57
N THR A 22 -1.95 -20.42 46.55
CA THR A 22 -2.57 -21.04 45.37
C THR A 22 -3.90 -20.38 45.04
N ALA A 23 -4.77 -20.15 46.03
CA ALA A 23 -6.05 -19.48 45.82
C ALA A 23 -5.88 -18.03 45.33
N THR A 24 -4.90 -17.30 45.88
CA THR A 24 -4.59 -15.93 45.46
C THR A 24 -4.09 -15.91 44.02
N LEU A 25 -3.22 -16.86 43.64
CA LEU A 25 -2.73 -17.00 42.28
C LEU A 25 -3.87 -17.35 41.30
N THR A 26 -4.79 -18.24 41.68
CA THR A 26 -5.97 -18.54 40.85
C THR A 26 -6.83 -17.30 40.61
N LEU A 27 -7.09 -16.51 41.66
CA LEU A 27 -7.85 -15.27 41.53
C LEU A 27 -7.13 -14.23 40.68
N PHE A 28 -5.80 -14.13 40.83
CA PHE A 28 -4.97 -13.26 40.01
C PHE A 28 -5.04 -13.64 38.53
N ILE A 29 -4.89 -14.94 38.20
CA ILE A 29 -5.03 -15.43 36.82
C ILE A 29 -6.37 -15.03 36.22
N TRP A 30 -7.47 -15.25 36.96
CA TRP A 30 -8.80 -14.87 36.48
C TRP A 30 -9.00 -13.36 36.34
N ALA A 31 -8.42 -12.55 37.22
CA ALA A 31 -8.46 -11.10 37.11
C ALA A 31 -7.68 -10.59 35.88
N GLU A 32 -6.51 -11.15 35.61
CA GLU A 32 -5.71 -10.86 34.41
C GLU A 32 -6.42 -11.30 33.12
N SER A 33 -7.17 -12.41 33.16
CA SER A 33 -8.01 -12.86 32.04
C SER A 33 -9.15 -11.89 31.71
N LEU A 34 -9.61 -11.10 32.69
CA LEU A 34 -10.65 -10.08 32.52
C LEU A 34 -10.11 -8.72 32.04
N MET A 35 -8.79 -8.57 31.86
CA MET A 35 -8.21 -7.33 31.38
C MET A 35 -8.38 -7.17 29.85
N PRO A 36 -8.66 -5.95 29.36
CA PRO A 36 -8.80 -5.71 27.93
C PRO A 36 -7.48 -5.92 27.15
N SER A 37 -7.62 -6.14 25.85
CA SER A 37 -6.54 -6.59 24.95
C SER A 37 -5.37 -5.60 24.82
N ASP A 38 -5.65 -4.31 24.91
CA ASP A 38 -4.69 -3.20 24.82
C ASP A 38 -3.75 -3.13 26.03
N ILE A 39 -4.27 -3.29 27.25
CA ILE A 39 -3.49 -3.25 28.50
C ILE A 39 -2.66 -4.54 28.65
N SER A 40 -3.28 -5.70 28.45
CA SER A 40 -2.62 -7.01 28.55
C SER A 40 -1.54 -7.20 27.46
N GLY A 41 -1.79 -6.66 26.26
CA GLY A 41 -0.83 -6.63 25.16
C GLY A 41 0.41 -5.81 25.48
N ALA A 42 0.23 -4.62 26.06
CA ALA A 42 1.34 -3.73 26.42
C ALA A 42 2.27 -4.32 27.50
N GLN A 43 1.71 -4.95 28.53
CA GLN A 43 2.52 -5.60 29.58
C GLN A 43 3.31 -6.80 29.03
N SER A 44 2.65 -7.62 28.20
CA SER A 44 3.30 -8.74 27.54
C SER A 44 4.44 -8.28 26.62
N ALA A 45 4.29 -7.10 26.01
CA ALA A 45 5.29 -6.49 25.15
C ALA A 45 6.58 -6.14 25.86
N ALA A 46 6.45 -5.50 27.02
CA ALA A 46 7.60 -5.07 27.78
C ALA A 46 8.46 -6.27 28.23
N ILE A 47 7.82 -7.40 28.56
CA ILE A 47 8.51 -8.59 29.04
C ILE A 47 9.16 -9.37 27.88
N SER A 48 8.45 -9.51 26.75
CA SER A 48 9.04 -10.17 25.57
C SER A 48 10.17 -9.33 24.99
N GLU A 49 10.04 -8.01 24.87
CA GLU A 49 11.13 -7.13 24.42
C GLU A 49 12.40 -7.30 25.27
N GLY A 50 12.27 -7.46 26.60
CA GLY A 50 13.41 -7.75 27.48
C GLY A 50 14.05 -9.13 27.29
N LEU A 51 13.28 -10.15 26.89
CA LEU A 51 13.78 -11.51 26.65
C LEU A 51 14.39 -11.68 25.25
N ILE A 52 13.88 -10.96 24.26
CA ILE A 52 14.38 -10.98 22.88
C ILE A 52 15.78 -10.35 22.79
N ASP A 53 16.02 -9.28 23.56
CA ASP A 53 17.34 -8.67 23.79
C ASP A 53 18.36 -9.68 24.35
N THR A 54 17.89 -10.67 25.12
CA THR A 54 18.76 -11.63 25.81
C THR A 54 19.13 -12.88 24.97
N PHE A 55 18.36 -13.27 23.92
CA PHE A 55 18.44 -14.63 23.37
C PHE A 55 18.53 -14.85 21.84
N GLU A 56 18.46 -13.85 20.95
CA GLU A 56 18.86 -13.96 19.51
C GLU A 56 18.42 -15.23 18.68
N ILE A 57 17.12 -15.61 18.55
CA ILE A 57 16.68 -16.93 17.94
C ILE A 57 15.91 -16.95 16.55
N GLU A 58 16.55 -17.21 15.40
CA GLU A 58 15.97 -17.10 14.00
C GLU A 58 15.07 -18.25 13.50
N THR A 59 13.95 -17.94 12.79
CA THR A 59 13.17 -18.78 11.80
C THR A 59 11.98 -17.99 11.15
N SER A 60 11.41 -18.21 9.93
CA SER A 60 11.52 -19.13 8.73
C SER A 60 10.96 -18.43 7.43
N VAL A 61 10.94 -19.07 6.22
CA VAL A 61 10.98 -18.45 4.85
C VAL A 61 9.74 -18.67 3.92
N GLU A 62 9.34 -17.65 3.13
CA GLU A 62 8.29 -17.65 2.08
C GLU A 62 8.80 -17.96 0.64
N ILE A 63 7.91 -18.36 -0.30
CA ILE A 63 8.24 -18.74 -1.70
C ILE A 63 7.53 -17.83 -2.72
N ILE A 64 8.30 -16.97 -3.41
CA ILE A 64 7.89 -15.94 -4.38
C ILE A 64 8.20 -16.41 -5.82
N PRO A 65 7.33 -16.14 -6.82
CA PRO A 65 7.60 -16.51 -8.22
C PRO A 65 8.77 -15.73 -8.82
N THR A 66 9.60 -16.40 -9.61
CA THR A 66 10.75 -15.82 -10.31
C THR A 66 10.43 -15.39 -11.75
N ALA A 67 9.40 -15.95 -12.38
CA ALA A 67 8.98 -15.57 -13.74
C ALA A 67 7.48 -15.83 -13.99
N LEU A 68 6.92 -15.25 -15.06
CA LEU A 68 5.57 -15.53 -15.56
C LEU A 68 5.51 -15.60 -17.09
N THR A 69 4.48 -16.26 -17.64
CA THR A 69 4.18 -16.31 -19.09
C THR A 69 2.81 -15.74 -19.40
N LEU A 70 2.65 -15.10 -20.57
CA LEU A 70 1.44 -14.46 -21.06
C LEU A 70 1.08 -15.01 -22.46
N ALA A 71 -0.18 -15.37 -22.70
CA ALA A 71 -0.63 -15.91 -23.99
C ALA A 71 -2.11 -15.57 -24.29
N LEU A 72 -2.51 -15.62 -25.57
CA LEU A 72 -3.92 -15.53 -25.99
C LEU A 72 -4.65 -16.85 -25.72
N VAL A 73 -5.91 -16.76 -25.31
CA VAL A 73 -6.80 -17.92 -25.22
C VAL A 73 -7.21 -18.35 -26.64
N ASP A 74 -7.17 -19.67 -26.92
CA ASP A 74 -7.56 -20.32 -28.19
C ASP A 74 -6.74 -20.00 -29.45
N GLY A 75 -5.56 -19.37 -29.32
CA GLY A 75 -4.63 -19.22 -30.45
C GLY A 75 -5.18 -18.35 -31.59
N ALA A 76 -6.05 -17.38 -31.28
CA ALA A 76 -6.62 -16.45 -32.23
C ALA A 76 -5.54 -15.69 -33.01
N SER A 77 -5.25 -16.14 -34.22
CA SER A 77 -4.41 -15.42 -35.19
C SER A 77 -5.22 -15.14 -36.43
N LEU A 78 -5.64 -13.90 -36.62
CA LEU A 78 -6.10 -13.33 -37.89
C LEU A 78 -5.92 -11.80 -37.79
N PRO A 79 -5.90 -11.03 -38.90
CA PRO A 79 -5.92 -9.58 -38.77
C PRO A 79 -7.11 -9.16 -37.91
N HIS A 80 -6.86 -8.33 -36.90
CA HIS A 80 -7.89 -7.80 -36.01
C HIS A 80 -8.43 -6.48 -36.56
N TYR A 81 -9.73 -6.25 -36.43
CA TYR A 81 -10.41 -5.04 -36.86
C TYR A 81 -11.00 -4.30 -35.67
N ILE A 82 -11.39 -3.05 -35.90
CA ILE A 82 -12.01 -2.21 -34.85
C ILE A 82 -13.29 -2.90 -34.37
N GLY A 83 -13.40 -3.10 -33.04
CA GLY A 83 -14.51 -3.80 -32.39
C GLY A 83 -14.25 -5.26 -32.03
N ASP A 84 -13.15 -5.86 -32.49
CA ASP A 84 -12.77 -7.24 -32.10
C ASP A 84 -12.40 -7.34 -30.61
N THR A 85 -12.67 -8.50 -30.00
CA THR A 85 -12.36 -8.79 -28.59
C THR A 85 -11.55 -10.07 -28.40
N ILE A 86 -10.56 -10.06 -27.49
CA ILE A 86 -9.61 -11.18 -27.26
C ILE A 86 -9.36 -11.41 -25.76
N ASN A 87 -9.25 -12.67 -25.31
CA ASN A 87 -8.97 -13.03 -23.91
C ASN A 87 -7.50 -13.47 -23.66
N LEU A 88 -6.97 -13.22 -22.46
CA LEU A 88 -5.59 -13.54 -22.04
C LEU A 88 -5.47 -14.63 -20.96
N SER A 89 -4.37 -15.38 -20.97
CA SER A 89 -3.97 -16.40 -19.98
C SER A 89 -2.56 -16.14 -19.39
N ILE A 90 -2.37 -16.38 -18.09
CA ILE A 90 -1.12 -16.13 -17.34
C ILE A 90 -0.71 -17.35 -16.51
N ASN A 91 0.56 -17.77 -16.57
CA ASN A 91 1.14 -18.84 -15.74
C ASN A 91 2.38 -18.36 -14.95
N TYR A 92 2.62 -18.90 -13.75
CA TYR A 92 3.73 -18.50 -12.85
C TYR A 92 4.78 -19.60 -12.66
N ILE A 93 6.04 -19.21 -12.47
CA ILE A 93 7.19 -20.10 -12.29
C ILE A 93 7.92 -19.74 -10.97
N PRO A 94 8.15 -20.70 -10.04
CA PRO A 94 7.67 -22.07 -10.08
C PRO A 94 6.14 -22.16 -9.82
N ALA A 95 5.51 -23.22 -10.31
CA ALA A 95 4.04 -23.37 -10.27
C ALA A 95 3.46 -23.43 -8.84
N ASN A 96 4.26 -23.76 -7.83
CA ASN A 96 3.87 -23.82 -6.41
C ASN A 96 4.10 -22.51 -5.64
N SER A 97 4.29 -21.40 -6.36
CA SER A 97 4.44 -20.07 -5.75
C SER A 97 3.23 -19.70 -4.90
N THR A 98 3.47 -19.09 -3.75
CA THR A 98 2.40 -18.67 -2.82
C THR A 98 1.74 -17.34 -3.22
N TRP A 99 2.26 -16.67 -4.26
CA TRP A 99 1.82 -15.36 -4.75
C TRP A 99 1.40 -15.43 -6.25
N THR A 100 0.10 -15.43 -6.53
CA THR A 100 -0.47 -15.69 -7.89
C THR A 100 -1.23 -14.51 -8.52
N SER A 101 -0.93 -13.27 -8.12
CA SER A 101 -1.53 -12.06 -8.70
C SER A 101 -0.58 -11.29 -9.60
N ALA A 102 -1.13 -10.68 -10.67
CA ALA A 102 -0.38 -9.88 -11.64
C ALA A 102 -1.18 -8.65 -12.09
N ILE A 103 -0.47 -7.56 -12.43
CA ILE A 103 -1.00 -6.33 -13.02
C ILE A 103 -0.81 -6.42 -14.54
N ILE A 104 -1.85 -6.08 -15.32
CA ILE A 104 -1.83 -6.10 -16.79
C ILE A 104 -2.09 -4.71 -17.32
N THR A 105 -1.30 -4.27 -18.30
CA THR A 105 -1.41 -2.95 -18.92
C THR A 105 -1.29 -3.04 -20.44
N VAL A 106 -1.85 -2.05 -21.13
CA VAL A 106 -1.78 -1.89 -22.59
C VAL A 106 -0.97 -0.62 -22.90
N SER A 107 -0.13 -0.64 -23.94
CA SER A 107 0.78 0.47 -24.26
C SER A 107 0.06 1.73 -24.76
N ASP A 108 -1.11 1.60 -25.38
CA ASP A 108 -1.91 2.72 -25.87
C ASP A 108 -3.42 2.41 -25.79
N GLU A 109 -4.08 3.06 -24.83
CA GLU A 109 -5.52 2.90 -24.59
C GLU A 109 -6.40 3.55 -25.68
N THR A 110 -5.82 4.38 -26.57
CA THR A 110 -6.54 4.92 -27.73
C THR A 110 -6.68 3.88 -28.86
N ILE A 111 -5.83 2.85 -28.85
CA ILE A 111 -5.80 1.76 -29.84
C ILE A 111 -6.55 0.54 -29.29
N ALA A 112 -6.34 0.17 -28.02
CA ALA A 112 -7.05 -0.95 -27.41
C ALA A 112 -7.19 -0.78 -25.88
N VAL A 113 -8.32 -1.21 -25.34
CA VAL A 113 -8.60 -1.18 -23.89
C VAL A 113 -8.68 -2.59 -23.32
N ILE A 114 -8.32 -2.75 -22.04
CA ILE A 114 -8.37 -4.05 -21.34
C ILE A 114 -9.31 -3.99 -20.13
N ASP A 115 -10.22 -4.95 -20.02
CA ASP A 115 -11.06 -5.18 -18.84
C ASP A 115 -11.09 -6.66 -18.48
N ASN A 116 -10.81 -7.01 -17.23
CA ASN A 116 -10.85 -8.39 -16.72
C ASN A 116 -10.16 -9.47 -17.60
N LYS A 117 -8.97 -9.16 -18.15
CA LYS A 117 -8.18 -9.98 -19.10
C LYS A 117 -8.74 -10.09 -20.53
N THR A 118 -9.74 -9.27 -20.86
CA THR A 118 -10.31 -9.14 -22.21
C THR A 118 -9.86 -7.83 -22.84
N ILE A 119 -9.30 -7.88 -24.04
CA ILE A 119 -8.86 -6.73 -24.83
C ILE A 119 -9.92 -6.41 -25.89
N THR A 120 -10.20 -5.13 -26.12
CA THR A 120 -11.09 -4.63 -27.19
C THR A 120 -10.35 -3.60 -28.05
N PHE A 121 -10.36 -3.74 -29.39
CA PHE A 121 -9.70 -2.78 -30.30
C PHE A 121 -10.60 -1.60 -30.68
N LEU A 122 -10.02 -0.41 -30.67
CA LEU A 122 -10.70 0.87 -30.88
C LEU A 122 -10.24 1.62 -32.15
N ALA A 123 -8.98 1.45 -32.55
CA ALA A 123 -8.40 2.15 -33.69
C ALA A 123 -7.31 1.30 -34.39
N LYS A 124 -6.97 1.67 -35.63
CA LYS A 124 -5.88 1.04 -36.39
C LYS A 124 -4.52 1.29 -35.73
N GLY A 125 -3.71 0.25 -35.54
CA GLY A 125 -2.36 0.39 -34.97
C GLY A 125 -1.82 -0.89 -34.32
N SER A 126 -0.56 -0.84 -33.86
CA SER A 126 0.06 -1.91 -33.06
C SER A 126 0.05 -1.52 -31.58
N VAL A 127 -0.19 -2.49 -30.71
CA VAL A 127 -0.26 -2.30 -29.26
C VAL A 127 0.44 -3.44 -28.52
N THR A 128 1.17 -3.12 -27.45
CA THR A 128 1.85 -4.10 -26.60
C THR A 128 1.13 -4.25 -25.26
N VAL A 129 0.83 -5.49 -24.90
CA VAL A 129 0.21 -5.88 -23.63
C VAL A 129 1.30 -6.39 -22.70
N SER A 130 1.38 -5.89 -21.48
CA SER A 130 2.40 -6.26 -20.48
C SER A 130 1.75 -6.82 -19.22
N ALA A 131 2.34 -7.87 -18.63
CA ALA A 131 1.92 -8.46 -17.36
C ALA A 131 3.09 -8.52 -16.35
N THR A 132 2.87 -8.13 -15.09
CA THR A 132 3.89 -8.09 -14.02
C THR A 132 3.36 -8.68 -12.72
N ASN A 133 4.11 -9.56 -12.06
CA ASN A 133 3.71 -10.13 -10.76
C ASN A 133 3.76 -9.08 -9.63
N THR A 134 2.84 -9.18 -8.67
CA THR A 134 2.71 -8.21 -7.56
C THR A 134 3.76 -8.37 -6.46
N ALA A 135 4.32 -9.56 -6.25
CA ALA A 135 5.32 -9.86 -5.23
C ALA A 135 6.76 -9.79 -5.75
N ASN A 136 6.96 -10.06 -7.04
CA ASN A 136 8.25 -9.90 -7.73
C ASN A 136 8.09 -9.06 -9.01
N PRO A 137 8.47 -7.77 -8.97
CA PRO A 137 8.43 -6.90 -10.14
C PRO A 137 9.36 -7.30 -11.29
N GLU A 138 10.35 -8.19 -11.06
CA GLU A 138 11.22 -8.70 -12.12
C GLU A 138 10.57 -9.83 -12.94
N ALA A 139 9.48 -10.44 -12.43
CA ALA A 139 8.71 -11.43 -13.15
C ALA A 139 7.69 -10.74 -14.07
N THR A 140 8.10 -10.47 -15.31
CA THR A 140 7.29 -9.76 -16.33
C THR A 140 7.24 -10.49 -17.66
N ASN A 141 6.20 -10.26 -18.46
CA ASN A 141 6.11 -10.74 -19.85
C ASN A 141 5.24 -9.82 -20.73
N THR A 142 5.44 -9.85 -22.06
CA THR A 142 4.79 -8.95 -23.02
C THR A 142 4.29 -9.67 -24.27
N LEU A 143 3.23 -9.16 -24.90
CA LEU A 143 2.63 -9.66 -26.14
C LEU A 143 2.25 -8.50 -27.07
N GLU A 144 2.59 -8.59 -28.35
CA GLU A 144 2.23 -7.57 -29.37
C GLU A 144 0.98 -7.97 -30.16
N LEU A 145 0.09 -7.01 -30.44
CA LEU A 145 -1.16 -7.17 -31.17
C LEU A 145 -1.35 -6.05 -32.20
N ILE A 146 -1.94 -6.35 -33.36
CA ILE A 146 -2.10 -5.40 -34.48
C ILE A 146 -3.56 -5.33 -34.94
N CYS A 147 -4.09 -4.11 -35.09
CA CYS A 147 -5.40 -3.82 -35.68
C CYS A 147 -5.25 -3.14 -37.06
N GLU A 148 -5.92 -3.66 -38.09
CA GLU A 148 -5.80 -3.23 -39.49
C GLU A 148 -6.74 -2.06 -39.88
N GLY A 149 -7.68 -1.68 -39.01
CA GLY A 149 -8.60 -0.54 -39.17
C GLY A 149 -10.06 -0.96 -39.41
N ILE A 150 -10.79 -0.17 -40.19
CA ILE A 150 -12.17 -0.46 -40.60
C ILE A 150 -12.13 -1.55 -41.67
N ASN A 151 -13.07 -2.49 -41.59
CA ASN A 151 -13.19 -3.57 -42.56
C ASN A 151 -13.41 -3.00 -43.99
N PRO A 152 -12.60 -3.37 -45.00
CA PRO A 152 -12.61 -2.78 -46.34
C PRO A 152 -13.91 -2.92 -47.16
N ASP A 153 -14.97 -3.57 -46.65
CA ASP A 153 -16.27 -3.72 -47.33
C ASP A 153 -17.21 -2.50 -47.20
N GLU A 154 -16.79 -1.40 -46.57
CA GLU A 154 -17.61 -0.18 -46.37
C GLU A 154 -16.88 1.11 -46.88
N SER A 155 -17.29 1.69 -48.03
CA SER A 155 -16.79 3.02 -48.51
C SER A 155 -17.93 3.98 -48.88
N ILE A 156 -17.83 5.26 -48.51
CA ILE A 156 -18.88 6.30 -48.64
C ILE A 156 -18.33 7.54 -49.38
N GLY A 157 -19.04 8.06 -50.39
CA GLY A 157 -18.75 9.35 -51.06
C GLY A 157 -19.43 10.56 -50.38
N PHE A 158 -18.85 11.78 -50.46
CA PHE A 158 -19.33 12.99 -49.76
C PHE A 158 -19.46 14.24 -50.67
N GLU A 159 -20.15 15.27 -50.20
CA GLU A 159 -20.39 16.58 -50.80
C GLU A 159 -19.90 17.71 -49.87
N PHE A 160 -19.36 18.78 -50.45
CA PHE A 160 -18.79 19.94 -49.73
C PHE A 160 -19.53 21.24 -50.09
N GLU A 161 -20.09 21.92 -49.09
CA GLU A 161 -20.88 23.15 -49.19
C GLU A 161 -20.12 24.36 -48.62
N LEU A 162 -20.03 25.43 -49.42
CA LEU A 162 -19.37 26.70 -49.11
C LEU A 162 -20.22 27.88 -49.63
N PRO A 163 -20.17 29.07 -49.00
CA PRO A 163 -20.78 30.28 -49.53
C PRO A 163 -20.03 30.77 -50.78
N ASP A 164 -20.75 31.39 -51.71
CA ASP A 164 -20.15 31.94 -52.93
C ASP A 164 -19.32 33.20 -52.65
N SER A 165 -19.72 34.01 -51.67
CA SER A 165 -18.99 35.22 -51.26
C SER A 165 -19.11 35.51 -49.76
N VAL A 166 -18.04 36.10 -49.20
CA VAL A 166 -17.91 36.48 -47.78
C VAL A 166 -17.26 37.86 -47.70
N MET A 167 -17.59 38.67 -46.68
CA MET A 167 -16.96 39.98 -46.48
C MET A 167 -15.61 39.86 -45.76
N LEU A 168 -14.67 40.75 -46.07
CA LEU A 168 -13.38 40.84 -45.38
C LEU A 168 -13.57 40.96 -43.85
N GLY A 169 -12.81 40.19 -43.08
CA GLY A 169 -12.92 40.13 -41.61
C GLY A 169 -13.88 39.08 -41.06
N GLU A 170 -14.70 38.45 -41.91
CA GLU A 170 -15.65 37.43 -41.47
C GLU A 170 -15.05 36.02 -41.46
N LYS A 171 -15.66 35.14 -40.64
CA LYS A 171 -15.37 33.71 -40.62
C LYS A 171 -16.20 32.99 -41.68
N ILE A 172 -15.54 32.19 -42.52
CA ILE A 172 -16.19 31.38 -43.55
C ILE A 172 -16.77 30.12 -42.91
N SER A 173 -18.08 29.94 -43.03
CA SER A 173 -18.78 28.73 -42.59
C SER A 173 -18.88 27.73 -43.72
N TYR A 174 -18.60 26.45 -43.47
CA TYR A 174 -18.71 25.38 -44.44
C TYR A 174 -19.34 24.13 -43.84
N LYS A 175 -19.92 23.27 -44.69
CA LYS A 175 -20.55 22.01 -44.28
C LYS A 175 -20.16 20.89 -45.22
N ILE A 176 -20.11 19.67 -44.68
CA ILE A 176 -19.84 18.46 -45.46
C ILE A 176 -21.00 17.50 -45.21
N LYS A 177 -21.50 16.84 -46.26
CA LYS A 177 -22.59 15.86 -46.15
C LYS A 177 -22.34 14.65 -47.02
N SER A 178 -22.95 13.51 -46.71
CA SER A 178 -23.06 12.39 -47.64
C SER A 178 -24.55 12.09 -47.83
N GLY A 179 -25.01 12.17 -49.08
CA GLY A 179 -26.44 12.22 -49.37
C GLY A 179 -27.12 13.35 -48.59
N ASN A 180 -28.07 13.01 -47.72
CA ASN A 180 -28.81 13.98 -46.91
C ASN A 180 -28.28 14.16 -45.47
N THR A 181 -27.16 13.52 -45.12
CA THR A 181 -26.62 13.53 -43.75
C THR A 181 -25.39 14.40 -43.66
N TYR A 182 -25.37 15.38 -42.74
CA TYR A 182 -24.16 16.15 -42.45
C TYR A 182 -23.13 15.29 -41.72
N LEU A 183 -21.89 15.34 -42.20
CA LEU A 183 -20.77 14.62 -41.64
C LEU A 183 -19.99 15.49 -40.64
N PRO A 184 -19.39 14.88 -39.61
CA PRO A 184 -18.50 15.60 -38.72
C PRO A 184 -17.24 16.05 -39.48
N ILE A 185 -16.95 17.35 -39.41
CA ILE A 185 -15.78 17.97 -40.06
C ILE A 185 -14.45 17.36 -39.57
N SER A 186 -14.45 16.70 -38.41
CA SER A 186 -13.24 16.12 -37.82
C SER A 186 -12.58 15.02 -38.65
N GLY A 187 -13.33 14.37 -39.54
CA GLY A 187 -12.84 13.35 -40.46
C GLY A 187 -12.30 13.89 -41.79
N PHE A 188 -12.20 15.20 -41.98
CA PHE A 188 -11.75 15.81 -43.23
C PHE A 188 -10.53 16.69 -43.01
N ASP A 189 -9.56 16.57 -43.92
CA ASP A 189 -8.45 17.49 -44.06
C ASP A 189 -8.89 18.69 -44.91
N ILE A 190 -8.77 19.89 -44.34
CA ILE A 190 -9.14 21.15 -45.00
C ILE A 190 -7.87 21.89 -45.37
N SER A 191 -7.75 22.32 -46.62
CA SER A 191 -6.67 23.17 -47.11
C SER A 191 -7.21 24.39 -47.85
N VAL A 192 -6.39 25.45 -47.90
CA VAL A 192 -6.73 26.70 -48.60
C VAL A 192 -5.58 27.08 -49.53
N GLU A 193 -5.93 27.63 -50.69
CA GLU A 193 -5.01 28.17 -51.68
C GLU A 193 -5.43 29.59 -52.07
N GLY A 194 -4.47 30.52 -52.09
CA GLY A 194 -4.69 31.96 -52.32
C GLY A 194 -4.55 32.80 -51.05
N ASP A 195 -4.21 34.08 -51.22
CA ASP A 195 -3.93 35.00 -50.11
C ASP A 195 -5.21 35.59 -49.47
N ALA A 196 -6.36 35.48 -50.17
CA ALA A 196 -7.64 36.03 -49.72
C ALA A 196 -8.19 35.39 -48.42
N VAL A 197 -7.74 34.18 -48.07
CA VAL A 197 -8.19 33.48 -46.87
C VAL A 197 -7.04 32.90 -46.06
N ALA A 198 -7.20 32.85 -44.74
CA ALA A 198 -6.28 32.17 -43.85
C ALA A 198 -6.99 31.00 -43.15
N LEU A 199 -6.37 29.82 -43.21
CA LEU A 199 -6.76 28.67 -42.40
C LEU A 199 -6.05 28.74 -41.06
N ASN A 200 -6.81 28.89 -39.98
CA ASN A 200 -6.30 28.76 -38.62
C ASN A 200 -7.03 27.61 -37.93
N GLN A 201 -6.27 26.52 -37.68
CA GLN A 201 -6.76 25.23 -37.20
C GLN A 201 -7.74 24.60 -38.20
N ARG A 202 -9.04 24.87 -38.05
CA ARG A 202 -10.15 24.38 -38.89
C ARG A 202 -11.18 25.47 -39.19
N ALA A 203 -10.86 26.71 -38.83
CA ALA A 203 -11.66 27.87 -39.19
C ALA A 203 -10.95 28.62 -40.31
N ILE A 204 -11.72 29.02 -41.32
CA ILE A 204 -11.22 29.80 -42.44
C ILE A 204 -11.70 31.23 -42.25
N TYR A 205 -10.79 32.18 -42.39
CA TYR A 205 -11.05 33.60 -42.20
C TYR A 205 -10.78 34.35 -43.49
N ALA A 206 -11.65 35.30 -43.83
CA ALA A 206 -11.49 36.19 -44.98
C ALA A 206 -10.50 37.30 -44.63
N VAL A 207 -9.27 37.25 -45.16
CA VAL A 207 -8.15 38.12 -44.72
C VAL A 207 -7.70 39.15 -45.75
N GLU A 208 -8.00 38.95 -47.03
CA GLU A 208 -7.72 39.88 -48.11
C GLU A 208 -8.82 39.81 -49.18
N GLU A 209 -9.07 40.91 -49.90
CA GLU A 209 -10.01 40.92 -51.02
C GLU A 209 -9.49 40.09 -52.20
N GLY A 210 -10.36 39.29 -52.82
CA GLY A 210 -9.95 38.44 -53.94
C GLY A 210 -10.68 37.09 -53.96
N GLU A 211 -10.09 36.11 -54.63
CA GLU A 211 -10.63 34.75 -54.69
C GLU A 211 -9.66 33.78 -54.03
N ALA A 212 -10.22 32.78 -53.33
CA ALA A 212 -9.46 31.69 -52.75
C ALA A 212 -10.14 30.35 -53.01
N THR A 213 -9.33 29.31 -53.12
CA THR A 213 -9.81 27.93 -53.29
C THR A 213 -9.71 27.20 -51.95
N ILE A 214 -10.80 26.58 -51.52
CA ILE A 214 -10.87 25.77 -50.30
C ILE A 214 -11.12 24.32 -50.71
N THR A 215 -10.34 23.40 -50.16
CA THR A 215 -10.43 21.97 -50.46
C THR A 215 -10.73 21.17 -49.19
N ALA A 216 -11.66 20.22 -49.30
CA ALA A 216 -11.92 19.21 -48.28
C ALA A 216 -11.53 17.82 -48.81
N ALA A 217 -10.75 17.06 -48.05
CA ALA A 217 -10.25 15.75 -48.42
C ALA A 217 -10.45 14.70 -47.32
N THR A 218 -10.76 13.47 -47.70
CA THR A 218 -10.73 12.28 -46.82
C THR A 218 -10.46 11.04 -47.67
N ASP A 219 -9.69 10.08 -47.15
CA ASP A 219 -9.48 8.75 -47.72
C ASP A 219 -9.21 8.72 -49.24
N GLY A 220 -8.36 9.65 -49.71
CA GLY A 220 -7.96 9.76 -51.12
C GLY A 220 -8.96 10.45 -52.05
N VAL A 221 -10.12 10.89 -51.54
CA VAL A 221 -11.11 11.69 -52.27
C VAL A 221 -11.01 13.14 -51.81
N SER A 222 -10.99 14.09 -52.76
CA SER A 222 -10.95 15.53 -52.47
C SER A 222 -11.93 16.32 -53.32
N ILE A 223 -12.50 17.38 -52.74
CA ILE A 223 -13.42 18.31 -53.40
C ILE A 223 -12.97 19.74 -53.11
N SER A 224 -12.77 20.53 -54.15
CA SER A 224 -12.37 21.95 -54.07
C SER A 224 -13.49 22.88 -54.54
N ARG A 225 -13.61 24.05 -53.91
CA ARG A 225 -14.52 25.13 -54.32
C ARG A 225 -13.85 26.49 -54.14
N ILE A 226 -14.31 27.47 -54.92
CA ILE A 226 -13.84 28.85 -54.87
C ILE A 226 -14.79 29.68 -54.01
N VAL A 227 -14.24 30.61 -53.22
CA VAL A 227 -14.98 31.64 -52.49
C VAL A 227 -14.42 33.02 -52.85
N THR A 228 -15.30 34.00 -53.05
CA THR A 228 -14.93 35.38 -53.37
C THR A 228 -15.04 36.28 -52.14
N ILE A 229 -13.93 36.88 -51.72
CA ILE A 229 -13.85 37.83 -50.61
C ILE A 229 -14.05 39.25 -51.11
N THR A 230 -15.01 39.96 -50.50
CA THR A 230 -15.40 41.32 -50.89
C THR A 230 -15.04 42.34 -49.81
N ALA A 231 -14.91 43.61 -50.23
CA ALA A 231 -14.62 44.72 -49.34
C ALA A 231 -15.66 44.84 -48.21
N ASN A 232 -15.19 45.10 -46.99
CA ASN A 232 -16.02 45.38 -45.82
C ASN A 232 -15.73 46.80 -45.31
N PRO A 233 -16.65 47.77 -45.43
CA PRO A 233 -16.41 49.15 -45.01
C PRO A 233 -16.23 49.30 -43.49
N ASP A 234 -16.71 48.35 -42.69
CA ASP A 234 -16.62 48.36 -41.23
C ASP A 234 -15.38 47.61 -40.72
N PHE A 235 -14.55 47.06 -41.62
CA PHE A 235 -13.35 46.33 -41.24
C PHE A 235 -12.26 47.27 -40.70
N VAL A 236 -11.76 46.94 -39.51
CA VAL A 236 -10.67 47.66 -38.86
C VAL A 236 -9.44 46.77 -38.79
N MET A 237 -8.38 47.15 -39.51
CA MET A 237 -7.14 46.38 -39.57
C MET A 237 -6.38 46.44 -38.22
N PRO A 238 -5.97 45.30 -37.65
CA PRO A 238 -5.18 45.27 -36.41
C PRO A 238 -3.76 45.78 -36.66
N THR A 239 -3.24 46.55 -35.70
CA THR A 239 -1.89 47.19 -35.75
C THR A 239 -0.99 46.83 -34.57
N ALA A 240 -1.58 46.41 -33.45
CA ALA A 240 -0.84 45.93 -32.29
C ALA A 240 -1.65 44.89 -31.49
N PHE A 241 -0.96 44.08 -30.69
CA PHE A 241 -1.56 43.23 -29.66
C PHE A 241 -1.54 43.93 -28.29
N SER A 242 -2.52 43.61 -27.44
CA SER A 242 -2.64 44.10 -26.07
C SER A 242 -2.80 42.91 -25.11
N LEU A 243 -1.76 42.65 -24.32
CA LEU A 243 -1.71 41.64 -23.24
C LEU A 243 -1.31 42.29 -21.93
N THR A 244 -1.68 41.64 -20.82
CA THR A 244 -1.34 42.08 -19.46
C THR A 244 0.08 41.71 -19.03
N PHE A 245 0.77 40.86 -19.79
CA PHE A 245 2.13 40.40 -19.53
C PHE A 245 2.90 40.14 -20.82
N VAL A 246 4.23 40.16 -20.73
CA VAL A 246 5.15 39.78 -21.83
C VAL A 246 6.07 38.62 -21.45
N GLU A 247 6.01 38.18 -20.19
CA GLU A 247 6.70 37.00 -19.66
C GLU A 247 5.68 36.11 -18.97
N LEU A 248 5.76 34.79 -19.21
CA LEU A 248 4.86 33.79 -18.66
C LEU A 248 5.66 32.61 -18.11
N THR A 249 5.45 32.27 -16.85
CA THR A 249 6.04 31.08 -16.24
C THR A 249 4.98 30.00 -16.07
N LEU A 250 5.24 28.81 -16.62
CA LEU A 250 4.37 27.64 -16.52
C LEU A 250 5.13 26.48 -15.87
N THR A 251 4.40 25.54 -15.28
CA THR A 251 4.97 24.28 -14.83
C THR A 251 4.87 23.25 -15.95
N LYS A 252 5.86 22.36 -16.07
CA LYS A 252 5.80 21.25 -17.02
C LYS A 252 4.50 20.46 -16.84
N GLY A 253 3.76 20.26 -17.93
CA GLY A 253 2.45 19.61 -17.97
C GLY A 253 1.27 20.57 -18.01
N ASP A 254 1.48 21.85 -17.70
CA ASP A 254 0.42 22.86 -17.74
C ASP A 254 -0.11 23.06 -19.17
N VAL A 255 -1.39 23.39 -19.25
CA VAL A 255 -2.06 23.84 -20.46
C VAL A 255 -2.61 25.23 -20.21
N TYR A 256 -2.16 26.21 -20.99
CA TYR A 256 -2.50 27.62 -20.80
C TYR A 256 -3.08 28.23 -22.07
N THR A 257 -4.22 28.91 -21.96
CA THR A 257 -4.82 29.64 -23.09
C THR A 257 -4.45 31.11 -22.96
N LEU A 258 -3.82 31.67 -23.99
CA LEU A 258 -3.46 33.09 -24.02
C LEU A 258 -4.71 33.94 -24.21
N GLU A 259 -4.96 34.85 -23.27
CA GLU A 259 -5.97 35.90 -23.41
C GLU A 259 -5.31 37.19 -23.92
N TYR A 260 -5.77 37.65 -25.07
CA TYR A 260 -5.26 38.84 -25.73
C TYR A 260 -6.36 39.57 -26.51
N SER A 261 -6.10 40.83 -26.84
CA SER A 261 -6.91 41.63 -27.76
C SER A 261 -6.01 42.35 -28.76
N THR A 262 -6.59 42.85 -29.84
CA THR A 262 -5.91 43.66 -30.85
C THR A 262 -6.33 45.13 -30.76
N LEU A 263 -5.45 46.01 -31.21
CA LEU A 263 -5.69 47.43 -31.33
C LEU A 263 -5.64 47.87 -32.80
N PRO A 264 -6.45 48.84 -33.21
CA PRO A 264 -7.42 49.60 -32.39
C PRO A 264 -8.70 48.81 -32.06
N VAL A 265 -9.39 49.18 -30.99
CA VAL A 265 -10.62 48.49 -30.53
C VAL A 265 -11.63 48.36 -31.69
N GLY A 266 -12.12 47.14 -31.90
CA GLY A 266 -12.97 46.77 -33.04
C GLY A 266 -12.23 46.01 -34.14
N SER A 267 -10.89 45.93 -34.09
CA SER A 267 -10.15 45.03 -34.97
C SER A 267 -10.37 43.56 -34.60
N PRO A 268 -10.32 42.63 -35.57
CA PRO A 268 -10.46 41.20 -35.28
C PRO A 268 -9.26 40.62 -34.52
N ASP A 269 -9.54 39.84 -33.48
CA ASP A 269 -8.52 39.25 -32.57
C ASP A 269 -7.95 37.90 -33.04
N PHE A 270 -8.11 37.53 -34.31
CA PHE A 270 -7.63 36.22 -34.78
C PHE A 270 -6.15 36.25 -35.15
N SER A 271 -5.38 35.33 -34.56
CA SER A 271 -3.93 35.27 -34.73
C SER A 271 -3.43 33.85 -34.94
N HIS A 272 -2.36 33.73 -35.73
CA HIS A 272 -1.51 32.55 -35.71
C HIS A 272 -0.58 32.63 -34.50
N ILE A 273 -0.62 31.60 -33.65
CA ILE A 273 0.22 31.51 -32.46
C ILE A 273 1.19 30.35 -32.67
N SER A 274 2.48 30.63 -32.61
CA SER A 274 3.53 29.64 -32.82
C SER A 274 4.60 29.71 -31.73
N SER A 275 5.17 28.56 -31.41
CA SER A 275 6.38 28.45 -30.59
C SER A 275 7.62 28.38 -31.48
N ASP A 276 8.70 29.04 -31.06
CA ASP A 276 10.01 28.87 -31.68
C ASP A 276 10.65 27.50 -31.33
N ASP A 277 10.28 26.90 -30.19
CA ASP A 277 10.68 25.56 -29.78
C ASP A 277 9.48 24.71 -29.32
N ASN A 278 8.99 23.87 -30.23
CA ASN A 278 7.89 22.94 -29.99
C ASN A 278 8.24 21.74 -29.07
N SER A 279 9.52 21.55 -28.73
CA SER A 279 9.95 20.56 -27.73
C SER A 279 9.78 21.07 -26.30
N ILE A 280 9.96 22.39 -26.11
CA ILE A 280 9.77 23.10 -24.84
C ILE A 280 8.28 23.41 -24.62
N ALA A 281 7.67 24.15 -25.53
CA ALA A 281 6.25 24.48 -25.46
C ALA A 281 5.59 24.34 -26.83
N LYS A 282 4.46 23.63 -26.89
CA LYS A 282 3.74 23.40 -28.17
C LYS A 282 2.39 24.08 -28.14
N VAL A 283 2.07 24.81 -29.19
CA VAL A 283 0.73 25.39 -29.36
C VAL A 283 -0.15 24.40 -30.12
N ILE A 284 -1.30 24.04 -29.53
CA ILE A 284 -2.31 23.20 -30.17
C ILE A 284 -3.66 23.86 -29.92
N ASN A 285 -4.41 24.14 -30.99
CA ASN A 285 -5.73 24.77 -30.92
C ASN A 285 -5.77 26.08 -30.11
N GLY A 286 -4.69 26.88 -30.14
CA GLY A 286 -4.60 28.15 -29.40
C GLY A 286 -4.25 28.01 -27.92
N ALA A 287 -4.14 26.79 -27.40
CA ALA A 287 -3.62 26.50 -26.08
C ALA A 287 -2.13 26.13 -26.14
N LEU A 288 -1.37 26.67 -25.20
CA LEU A 288 0.04 26.41 -24.99
C LEU A 288 0.21 25.21 -24.05
N TYR A 289 0.88 24.17 -24.52
CA TYR A 289 1.18 22.95 -23.77
C TYR A 289 2.64 23.00 -23.32
N ALA A 290 2.87 23.06 -22.02
CA ALA A 290 4.20 23.07 -21.43
C ALA A 290 4.79 21.65 -21.41
N LYS A 291 5.74 21.35 -22.29
CA LYS A 291 6.25 19.98 -22.51
C LYS A 291 7.54 19.68 -21.79
N GLN A 292 8.52 20.56 -21.90
CA GLN A 292 9.84 20.38 -21.32
C GLN A 292 10.28 21.65 -20.62
N THR A 293 11.06 21.49 -19.55
CA THR A 293 11.64 22.61 -18.82
C THR A 293 12.64 23.35 -19.68
N GLY A 294 12.58 24.68 -19.65
CA GLY A 294 13.41 25.54 -20.49
C GLY A 294 12.70 26.83 -20.86
N GLU A 295 13.38 27.66 -21.62
CA GLU A 295 12.88 28.95 -22.09
C GLU A 295 12.60 28.86 -23.60
N CYS A 296 11.47 29.41 -24.03
CA CYS A 296 11.10 29.55 -25.43
C CYS A 296 10.32 30.84 -25.66
N ALA A 297 10.15 31.25 -26.91
CA ALA A 297 9.38 32.41 -27.30
C ALA A 297 8.09 32.02 -28.04
N ILE A 298 6.97 32.58 -27.60
CA ILE A 298 5.68 32.42 -28.29
C ILE A 298 5.39 33.67 -29.11
N THR A 299 5.22 33.49 -30.40
CA THR A 299 4.92 34.56 -31.35
C THR A 299 3.43 34.55 -31.69
N LEU A 300 2.78 35.69 -31.48
CA LEU A 300 1.44 36.00 -31.97
C LEU A 300 1.61 36.85 -33.24
N ARG A 301 0.99 36.41 -34.33
CA ARG A 301 0.93 37.16 -35.60
C ARG A 301 -0.51 37.29 -36.04
N SER A 302 -0.97 38.49 -36.34
CA SER A 302 -2.35 38.69 -36.80
C SER A 302 -2.57 37.98 -38.14
N LEU A 303 -3.75 37.37 -38.31
CA LEU A 303 -4.15 36.81 -39.61
C LEU A 303 -4.43 37.88 -40.66
N TYR A 304 -4.76 39.10 -40.24
CA TYR A 304 -5.20 40.19 -41.12
C TYR A 304 -4.11 41.24 -41.38
N ASN A 305 -3.04 41.21 -40.61
CA ASN A 305 -1.88 42.08 -40.80
C ASN A 305 -0.60 41.31 -40.46
N PRO A 306 0.15 40.81 -41.46
CA PRO A 306 1.39 40.09 -41.23
C PRO A 306 2.44 40.86 -40.44
N ASP A 307 2.42 42.20 -40.48
CA ASP A 307 3.37 43.06 -39.76
C ASP A 307 2.96 43.27 -38.28
N CYS A 308 1.70 42.98 -37.92
CA CYS A 308 1.24 42.99 -36.54
C CYS A 308 1.70 41.72 -35.82
N VAL A 309 2.82 41.82 -35.11
CA VAL A 309 3.48 40.71 -34.41
C VAL A 309 3.78 41.10 -32.97
N MET A 310 3.63 40.14 -32.05
CA MET A 310 4.11 40.27 -30.67
C MET A 310 4.74 38.95 -30.23
N VAL A 311 5.81 39.07 -29.45
CA VAL A 311 6.54 37.92 -28.90
C VAL A 311 6.48 38.00 -27.38
N ILE A 312 6.14 36.88 -26.74
CA ILE A 312 6.19 36.72 -25.29
C ILE A 312 7.25 35.68 -24.93
N ALA A 313 7.98 35.91 -23.84
CA ALA A 313 8.91 34.93 -23.30
C ALA A 313 8.15 33.94 -22.41
N VAL A 314 8.37 32.65 -22.62
CA VAL A 314 7.80 31.57 -21.80
C VAL A 314 8.92 30.81 -21.13
N ASN A 315 8.83 30.67 -19.81
CA ASN A 315 9.73 29.84 -19.02
C ASN A 315 8.95 28.67 -18.41
N ILE A 316 9.36 27.44 -18.72
CA ILE A 316 8.76 26.23 -18.16
C ILE A 316 9.65 25.70 -17.05
N VAL A 317 9.09 25.67 -15.84
CA VAL A 317 9.76 25.17 -14.64
C VAL A 317 9.36 23.72 -14.33
N PRO A 318 10.23 22.94 -13.66
CA PRO A 318 9.89 21.57 -13.26
C PRO A 318 8.78 21.54 -12.22
N ILE A 319 8.03 20.43 -12.18
CA ILE A 319 7.09 20.14 -11.10
C ILE A 319 7.89 19.97 -9.81
N MET A 320 7.56 20.76 -8.79
CA MET A 320 8.13 20.65 -7.44
C MET A 320 7.24 19.76 -6.57
N PRO A 321 7.84 18.93 -5.68
CA PRO A 321 7.04 18.13 -4.77
C PRO A 321 6.39 19.03 -3.71
N GLU A 322 5.15 18.75 -3.34
CA GLU A 322 4.42 19.44 -2.27
C GLU A 322 4.52 18.70 -0.93
N GLY A 323 4.74 17.38 -1.00
CA GLY A 323 4.84 16.52 0.16
C GLY A 323 5.69 15.29 -0.12
N ILE A 324 6.20 14.67 0.93
CA ILE A 324 7.01 13.46 0.86
C ILE A 324 6.58 12.51 1.99
N ALA A 325 6.49 11.22 1.70
CA ALA A 325 6.14 10.18 2.68
C ALA A 325 7.02 8.94 2.49
N ILE A 326 7.41 8.32 3.60
CA ILE A 326 8.20 7.08 3.59
C ILE A 326 7.25 5.87 3.64
N VAL A 327 7.23 5.13 2.53
CA VAL A 327 6.46 3.90 2.34
C VAL A 327 7.33 2.68 2.64
N GLY A 328 6.79 1.74 3.40
CA GLY A 328 7.50 0.54 3.86
C GLY A 328 7.06 0.14 5.26
N ASN A 329 7.42 -1.06 5.70
CA ASN A 329 6.99 -1.59 6.99
C ASN A 329 7.56 -0.78 8.16
N ALA A 330 6.76 -0.57 9.20
CA ALA A 330 7.22 0.03 10.46
C ALA A 330 8.13 -0.91 11.28
N ARG A 331 8.41 -2.11 10.76
CA ARG A 331 9.28 -3.12 11.33
C ARG A 331 10.28 -3.59 10.29
N ALA A 332 11.50 -3.87 10.74
CA ALA A 332 12.58 -4.44 9.95
C ALA A 332 13.26 -5.54 10.75
N LEU A 333 14.06 -6.39 10.09
CA LEU A 333 14.78 -7.46 10.75
C LEU A 333 16.26 -7.14 10.90
N VAL A 334 16.87 -7.61 11.99
CA VAL A 334 18.33 -7.53 12.20
C VAL A 334 19.05 -8.30 11.08
N GLU A 335 20.19 -7.76 10.62
CA GLU A 335 21.02 -8.31 9.55
C GLU A 335 20.31 -8.60 8.21
N ARG A 336 19.09 -8.07 8.03
CA ARG A 336 18.34 -8.14 6.78
C ARG A 336 18.04 -6.74 6.28
N ALA A 337 18.27 -6.53 4.98
CA ALA A 337 17.97 -5.26 4.34
C ALA A 337 16.44 -5.11 4.16
N ALA A 338 15.86 -4.06 4.73
CA ALA A 338 14.47 -3.67 4.52
C ALA A 338 14.40 -2.50 3.54
N LYS A 339 13.64 -2.64 2.46
CA LYS A 339 13.50 -1.60 1.44
C LYS A 339 12.40 -0.61 1.80
N TYR A 340 12.75 0.67 1.75
CA TYR A 340 11.84 1.79 1.91
C TYR A 340 11.76 2.58 0.60
N LYS A 341 10.55 3.00 0.26
CA LYS A 341 10.28 3.82 -0.92
C LYS A 341 9.75 5.17 -0.48
N ILE A 342 9.88 6.15 -1.37
CA ILE A 342 9.25 7.45 -1.20
C ILE A 342 7.99 7.51 -2.05
N SER A 343 6.96 8.14 -1.49
CA SER A 343 5.80 8.62 -2.22
C SER A 343 5.79 10.14 -2.12
N PHE A 344 5.67 10.81 -3.26
CA PHE A 344 5.54 12.27 -3.31
C PHE A 344 4.06 12.66 -3.39
N THR A 345 3.71 13.76 -2.74
CA THR A 345 2.49 14.50 -3.04
C THR A 345 2.87 15.49 -4.14
N ASN A 346 2.25 15.32 -5.31
CA ASN A 346 2.68 15.89 -6.59
C ASN A 346 4.03 15.34 -7.06
N GLU A 347 4.02 14.54 -8.13
CA GLU A 347 5.20 13.79 -8.59
C GLU A 347 6.22 14.73 -9.27
N PRO A 348 7.40 14.96 -8.68
CA PRO A 348 8.37 15.88 -9.23
C PRO A 348 9.15 15.25 -10.39
N ALA A 349 9.73 16.12 -11.24
CA ALA A 349 10.61 15.68 -12.32
C ALA A 349 11.92 15.07 -11.77
N ASP A 350 12.49 15.66 -10.72
CA ASP A 350 13.62 15.11 -9.98
C ASP A 350 13.13 14.35 -8.75
N ARG A 351 13.31 13.02 -8.79
CA ARG A 351 12.94 12.09 -7.70
C ARG A 351 14.09 11.78 -6.75
N GLY A 352 15.19 12.54 -6.82
CA GLY A 352 16.33 12.39 -5.93
C GLY A 352 15.93 12.52 -4.46
N VAL A 353 16.44 11.60 -3.62
CA VAL A 353 16.17 11.57 -2.18
C VAL A 353 17.48 11.36 -1.44
N ILE A 354 17.70 12.19 -0.43
CA ILE A 354 18.83 12.08 0.48
C ILE A 354 18.36 11.36 1.74
N TRP A 355 18.87 10.15 1.95
CA TRP A 355 18.58 9.34 3.12
C TRP A 355 19.55 9.61 4.26
N SER A 356 19.03 9.63 5.48
CA SER A 356 19.82 9.61 6.71
C SER A 356 19.16 8.71 7.74
N VAL A 357 19.95 8.20 8.67
CA VAL A 357 19.49 7.27 9.71
C VAL A 357 20.04 7.68 11.07
N SER A 358 19.18 7.61 12.08
CA SER A 358 19.51 7.82 13.49
C SER A 358 19.18 6.53 14.26
N GLY A 359 20.23 5.83 14.68
CA GLY A 359 20.12 4.55 15.40
C GLY A 359 21.48 3.86 15.51
N LYS A 360 21.79 3.25 16.65
CA LYS A 360 23.09 2.59 16.85
C LYS A 360 23.18 1.31 16.00
N GLY A 361 24.18 1.23 15.12
CA GLY A 361 24.43 0.05 14.30
C GLY A 361 23.51 -0.10 13.08
N ALA A 362 22.78 0.96 12.72
CA ALA A 362 21.93 1.02 11.54
C ALA A 362 22.56 1.89 10.44
N THR A 363 22.37 1.49 9.19
CA THR A 363 22.83 2.16 7.98
C THR A 363 21.72 2.13 6.94
N ILE A 364 21.55 3.20 6.16
CA ILE A 364 20.61 3.24 5.05
C ILE A 364 21.35 3.59 3.75
N SER A 365 21.08 2.87 2.67
CA SER A 365 21.64 3.17 1.35
C SER A 365 20.88 4.29 0.64
N GLN A 366 21.47 4.86 -0.42
CA GLN A 366 20.79 5.84 -1.28
C GLN A 366 19.54 5.26 -1.97
N ASP A 367 19.52 3.95 -2.23
CA ASP A 367 18.37 3.23 -2.80
C ASP A 367 17.29 2.88 -1.75
N GLY A 368 17.41 3.39 -0.52
CA GLY A 368 16.43 3.21 0.54
C GLY A 368 16.47 1.85 1.24
N PHE A 369 17.59 1.11 1.16
CA PHE A 369 17.75 -0.13 1.92
C PHE A 369 18.29 0.17 3.32
N LEU A 370 17.44 -0.03 4.32
CA LEU A 370 17.83 0.01 5.72
C LEU A 370 18.42 -1.34 6.13
N TYR A 371 19.61 -1.33 6.70
CA TYR A 371 20.27 -2.47 7.31
C TYR A 371 20.65 -2.13 8.74
N SER A 372 20.42 -3.04 9.68
CA SER A 372 20.81 -2.83 11.08
C SER A 372 21.42 -4.09 11.65
N LYS A 373 22.58 -3.95 12.31
CA LYS A 373 23.26 -5.04 13.05
C LYS A 373 22.72 -5.22 14.47
N ARG A 374 21.83 -4.32 14.91
CA ARG A 374 21.26 -4.33 16.26
C ARG A 374 19.75 -4.18 16.18
N PHE A 375 19.05 -4.86 17.07
CA PHE A 375 17.62 -4.64 17.29
C PHE A 375 17.40 -3.30 18.02
N GLY A 376 16.17 -2.79 17.98
CA GLY A 376 15.78 -1.53 18.64
C GLY A 376 15.12 -0.54 17.70
N LYS A 377 14.88 0.68 18.19
CA LYS A 377 14.26 1.75 17.38
C LYS A 377 15.29 2.49 16.56
N VAL A 378 15.03 2.58 15.26
CA VAL A 378 15.83 3.32 14.29
C VAL A 378 14.91 4.31 13.59
N THR A 379 15.33 5.57 13.50
CA THR A 379 14.59 6.59 12.75
C THR A 379 15.30 6.86 11.44
N ILE A 380 14.61 6.66 10.32
CA ILE A 380 15.10 7.06 9.01
C ILE A 380 14.45 8.37 8.59
N ARG A 381 15.22 9.24 7.94
CA ARG A 381 14.76 10.50 7.36
C ARG A 381 15.07 10.49 5.87
N ALA A 382 14.07 10.85 5.07
CA ALA A 382 14.20 11.08 3.64
C ALA A 382 13.98 12.56 3.35
N THR A 383 14.93 13.21 2.69
CA THR A 383 14.86 14.62 2.31
C THR A 383 14.82 14.71 0.78
N SER A 384 13.91 15.49 0.22
CA SER A 384 13.84 15.69 -1.23
C SER A 384 15.08 16.43 -1.73
N ALA A 385 15.66 15.97 -2.85
CA ALA A 385 16.75 16.68 -3.52
C ALA A 385 16.25 17.95 -4.23
N ALA A 386 15.06 17.89 -4.84
CA ALA A 386 14.42 19.02 -5.52
C ALA A 386 14.03 20.15 -4.55
N ASN A 387 13.61 19.82 -3.33
CA ASN A 387 13.29 20.79 -2.29
C ASN A 387 13.82 20.32 -0.91
N PRO A 388 15.02 20.77 -0.50
CA PRO A 388 15.64 20.36 0.77
C PRO A 388 14.84 20.72 2.04
N ALA A 389 13.85 21.61 1.95
CA ALA A 389 12.98 21.92 3.08
C ALA A 389 11.92 20.84 3.34
N LEU A 390 11.63 19.98 2.35
CA LEU A 390 10.68 18.88 2.45
C LEU A 390 11.37 17.59 2.87
N TYR A 391 10.98 17.06 4.03
CA TYR A 391 11.46 15.79 4.54
C TYR A 391 10.36 15.00 5.22
N ALA A 392 10.53 13.67 5.26
CA ALA A 392 9.71 12.75 6.04
C ALA A 392 10.60 11.95 6.99
N GLU A 393 10.06 11.63 8.16
CA GLU A 393 10.71 10.75 9.11
C GLU A 393 9.84 9.53 9.39
N LYS A 394 10.49 8.39 9.58
CA LYS A 394 9.82 7.16 9.98
C LYS A 394 10.63 6.44 11.04
N THR A 395 9.99 6.16 12.16
CA THR A 395 10.56 5.31 13.20
C THR A 395 10.24 3.85 12.89
N ILE A 396 11.27 3.02 12.88
CA ILE A 396 11.23 1.61 12.53
C ILE A 396 11.71 0.83 13.74
N THR A 397 10.93 -0.18 14.12
CA THR A 397 11.35 -1.14 15.14
C THR A 397 12.07 -2.28 14.45
N VAL A 398 13.39 -2.36 14.64
CA VAL A 398 14.20 -3.48 14.17
C VAL A 398 14.05 -4.62 15.19
N SER A 399 13.46 -5.73 14.77
CA SER A 399 13.30 -6.94 15.58
C SER A 399 14.19 -8.05 15.05
N LEU A 400 14.45 -9.05 15.87
CA LEU A 400 15.15 -10.24 15.41
C LEU A 400 14.22 -11.11 14.53
N TYR A 401 12.91 -11.24 14.87
CA TYR A 401 11.91 -12.07 14.15
C TYR A 401 10.56 -11.37 13.97
N GLU A 402 9.74 -11.85 13.03
CA GLU A 402 8.32 -11.45 12.90
C GLU A 402 7.42 -12.07 13.99
N SER A 403 7.66 -13.33 14.39
CA SER A 403 6.71 -14.14 15.18
C SER A 403 7.15 -14.45 16.63
N PHE A 404 8.44 -14.29 16.94
CA PHE A 404 9.03 -14.71 18.23
C PHE A 404 8.42 -14.01 19.44
N TYR A 405 7.95 -12.78 19.25
CA TYR A 405 7.22 -12.04 20.27
C TYR A 405 5.95 -12.76 20.76
N MET A 406 5.19 -13.38 19.84
CA MET A 406 3.99 -14.15 20.23
C MET A 406 4.36 -15.46 20.94
N TYR A 407 5.45 -16.12 20.52
CA TYR A 407 5.91 -17.36 21.15
C TYR A 407 6.48 -17.14 22.55
N VAL A 408 7.34 -16.13 22.75
CA VAL A 408 7.87 -15.78 24.08
C VAL A 408 6.75 -15.35 25.02
N ARG A 409 5.78 -14.56 24.54
CA ARG A 409 4.58 -14.18 25.30
C ARG A 409 3.78 -15.40 25.75
N LYS A 410 3.54 -16.38 24.87
CA LYS A 410 2.79 -17.60 25.20
C LYS A 410 3.55 -18.50 26.18
N ILE A 411 4.86 -18.64 26.04
CA ILE A 411 5.65 -19.47 26.97
C ILE A 411 5.73 -18.81 28.36
N LEU A 412 5.96 -17.50 28.44
CA LEU A 412 6.14 -16.84 29.73
C LEU A 412 4.82 -16.49 30.44
N GLY A 413 3.79 -16.12 29.68
CA GLY A 413 2.48 -15.75 30.22
C GLY A 413 1.60 -16.96 30.53
N HIS A 414 1.44 -17.86 29.56
CA HIS A 414 0.53 -19.01 29.66
C HIS A 414 1.22 -20.21 30.31
N PHE A 415 2.35 -20.68 29.76
CA PHE A 415 2.97 -21.90 30.30
C PHE A 415 3.56 -21.72 31.72
N SER A 416 4.42 -20.72 31.97
CA SER A 416 5.09 -20.62 33.29
C SER A 416 4.19 -20.21 34.44
N LEU A 417 3.21 -19.33 34.22
CA LEU A 417 2.27 -18.93 35.28
C LEU A 417 1.42 -20.14 35.73
N PHE A 418 0.95 -20.93 34.77
CA PHE A 418 0.23 -22.17 35.05
C PHE A 418 1.12 -23.28 35.60
N ALA A 419 2.43 -23.26 35.35
CA ALA A 419 3.37 -24.14 36.06
C ALA A 419 3.49 -23.81 37.55
N VAL A 420 3.52 -22.52 37.93
CA VAL A 420 3.48 -22.14 39.35
C VAL A 420 2.14 -22.54 39.98
N LEU A 421 1.03 -22.38 39.25
CA LEU A 421 -0.28 -22.84 39.70
C LEU A 421 -0.32 -24.36 39.91
N GLY A 422 0.16 -25.15 38.94
CA GLY A 422 0.20 -26.62 39.02
C GLY A 422 1.05 -27.12 40.20
N PHE A 423 2.17 -26.44 40.46
CA PHE A 423 2.98 -26.67 41.67
C PHE A 423 2.16 -26.40 42.94
N GLY A 424 1.51 -25.24 43.03
CA GLY A 424 0.70 -24.82 44.18
C GLY A 424 -0.48 -25.76 44.46
N ILE A 425 -1.23 -26.15 43.43
CA ILE A 425 -2.36 -27.10 43.53
C ILE A 425 -1.84 -28.45 44.02
N SER A 426 -0.80 -29.00 43.39
CA SER A 426 -0.21 -30.29 43.80
C SER A 426 0.25 -30.28 45.24
N PHE A 427 1.00 -29.25 45.62
CA PHE A 427 1.57 -29.11 46.96
C PHE A 427 0.47 -28.96 48.02
N SER A 428 -0.55 -28.14 47.75
CA SER A 428 -1.69 -27.93 48.64
C SER A 428 -2.53 -29.20 48.81
N LEU A 429 -2.85 -29.90 47.72
CA LEU A 429 -3.65 -31.13 47.76
C LEU A 429 -2.91 -32.27 48.47
N LEU A 430 -1.60 -32.42 48.24
CA LEU A 430 -0.77 -33.39 48.96
C LEU A 430 -0.79 -33.09 50.47
N LEU A 431 -0.66 -31.83 50.89
CA LEU A 431 -0.67 -31.52 52.31
C LEU A 431 -2.06 -31.67 52.96
N LEU A 432 -3.14 -31.30 52.26
CA LEU A 432 -4.46 -31.13 52.88
C LEU A 432 -5.48 -32.24 52.58
N LEU A 433 -5.30 -33.07 51.55
CA LEU A 433 -6.24 -34.17 51.31
C LEU A 433 -6.11 -35.26 52.38
N LYS A 434 -7.24 -35.87 52.77
CA LYS A 434 -7.24 -37.05 53.65
C LYS A 434 -6.66 -38.28 52.93
N ARG A 435 -7.05 -38.49 51.67
CA ARG A 435 -6.50 -39.52 50.78
C ARG A 435 -5.46 -38.89 49.87
N LYS A 436 -4.19 -38.95 50.27
CA LYS A 436 -3.06 -38.26 49.61
C LYS A 436 -2.88 -38.63 48.13
N TRP A 437 -3.17 -39.87 47.76
CA TRP A 437 -3.07 -40.36 46.39
C TRP A 437 -4.04 -39.67 45.42
N LEU A 438 -5.14 -39.09 45.92
CA LEU A 438 -6.08 -38.32 45.09
C LEU A 438 -5.50 -36.99 44.60
N ALA A 439 -4.42 -36.49 45.20
CA ALA A 439 -3.77 -35.27 44.74
C ALA A 439 -3.28 -35.37 43.29
N ALA A 440 -2.82 -36.56 42.88
CA ALA A 440 -2.27 -36.78 41.55
C ALA A 440 -3.33 -36.66 40.43
N PRO A 441 -4.51 -37.32 40.49
CA PRO A 441 -5.55 -37.13 39.49
C PRO A 441 -6.31 -35.81 39.63
N LEU A 442 -6.42 -35.24 40.83
CA LEU A 442 -7.18 -33.99 41.03
C LEU A 442 -6.43 -32.74 40.54
N THR A 443 -5.10 -32.73 40.59
CA THR A 443 -4.31 -31.59 40.12
C THR A 443 -4.56 -31.25 38.64
N PRO A 444 -4.40 -32.18 37.67
CA PRO A 444 -4.64 -31.86 36.27
C PRO A 444 -6.10 -31.50 35.99
N ILE A 445 -7.06 -32.10 36.70
CA ILE A 445 -8.48 -31.76 36.58
C ILE A 445 -8.74 -30.32 37.01
N LEU A 446 -8.28 -29.94 38.21
CA LEU A 446 -8.46 -28.58 38.72
C LEU A 446 -7.70 -27.55 37.89
N GLY A 447 -6.47 -27.87 37.47
CA GLY A 447 -5.69 -27.00 36.61
C GLY A 447 -6.35 -26.78 35.24
N PHE A 448 -6.89 -27.83 34.62
CA PHE A 448 -7.66 -27.72 33.39
C PHE A 448 -8.91 -26.86 33.56
N VAL A 449 -9.64 -27.00 34.67
CA VAL A 449 -10.82 -26.15 34.96
C VAL A 449 -10.40 -24.69 35.10
N VAL A 450 -9.31 -24.40 35.81
CA VAL A 450 -8.81 -23.02 35.95
C VAL A 450 -8.39 -22.45 34.60
N ALA A 451 -7.69 -23.23 33.76
CA ALA A 451 -7.29 -22.83 32.40
C ALA A 451 -8.52 -22.58 31.50
N ALA A 452 -9.47 -23.52 31.47
CA ALA A 452 -10.70 -23.38 30.70
C ALA A 452 -11.53 -22.17 31.15
N MET A 453 -11.62 -21.90 32.45
CA MET A 453 -12.29 -20.71 32.97
C MET A 453 -11.56 -19.42 32.61
N SER A 454 -10.22 -19.42 32.63
CA SER A 454 -9.42 -18.26 32.25
C SER A 454 -9.61 -17.88 30.77
N GLU A 455 -9.78 -18.87 29.89
CA GLU A 455 -10.10 -18.64 28.47
C GLU A 455 -11.58 -18.26 28.26
N MET A 456 -12.50 -18.82 29.06
CA MET A 456 -13.90 -18.42 29.04
C MET A 456 -14.09 -16.95 29.43
N PHE A 457 -13.32 -16.43 30.40
CA PHE A 457 -13.31 -15.00 30.75
C PHE A 457 -12.74 -14.09 29.65
N GLN A 458 -12.00 -14.66 28.69
CA GLN A 458 -11.51 -13.94 27.51
C GLN A 458 -12.50 -13.94 26.34
N LEU A 459 -13.68 -14.56 26.49
CA LEU A 459 -14.71 -14.48 25.45
C LEU A 459 -15.19 -13.03 25.26
N PRO A 460 -15.59 -12.63 24.04
CA PRO A 460 -16.04 -11.28 23.72
C PRO A 460 -17.18 -10.74 24.61
N VAL A 461 -17.93 -11.63 25.27
CA VAL A 461 -18.99 -11.30 26.22
C VAL A 461 -18.46 -10.66 27.51
N PHE A 462 -17.23 -11.02 27.92
CA PHE A 462 -16.62 -10.57 29.17
C PHE A 462 -15.47 -9.58 28.95
N THR A 463 -14.76 -9.66 27.83
CA THR A 463 -13.64 -8.78 27.50
C THR A 463 -13.65 -8.34 26.04
N SER A 464 -13.47 -7.05 25.80
CA SER A 464 -13.45 -6.49 24.44
C SER A 464 -12.13 -6.85 23.74
N GLY A 465 -12.24 -7.40 22.52
CA GLY A 465 -11.09 -7.65 21.64
C GLY A 465 -10.22 -8.86 21.99
N ARG A 466 -10.76 -9.84 22.75
CA ARG A 466 -10.11 -11.13 23.03
C ARG A 466 -11.00 -12.29 22.59
N TYR A 467 -10.37 -13.43 22.32
CA TYR A 467 -11.02 -14.65 21.88
C TYR A 467 -10.40 -15.85 22.58
N ALA A 468 -11.22 -16.81 22.99
CA ALA A 468 -10.75 -18.05 23.58
C ALA A 468 -10.07 -18.93 22.51
N HIS A 469 -8.88 -19.42 22.79
CA HIS A 469 -8.15 -20.32 21.89
C HIS A 469 -7.86 -21.66 22.56
N TRP A 470 -8.22 -22.74 21.87
CA TRP A 470 -7.92 -24.11 22.32
C TRP A 470 -6.43 -24.38 22.50
N SER A 471 -5.59 -23.71 21.70
CA SER A 471 -4.13 -23.80 21.84
C SER A 471 -3.64 -23.22 23.16
N ASP A 472 -4.28 -22.17 23.69
CA ASP A 472 -3.88 -21.52 24.92
C ASP A 472 -4.31 -22.35 26.15
N ILE A 473 -5.52 -22.93 26.14
CA ILE A 473 -5.94 -23.95 27.14
C ILE A 473 -4.94 -25.11 27.21
N MET A 474 -4.45 -25.57 26.06
CA MET A 474 -3.50 -26.69 25.98
C MET A 474 -2.15 -26.32 26.58
N ILE A 475 -1.62 -25.13 26.27
CA ILE A 475 -0.35 -24.63 26.80
C ILE A 475 -0.42 -24.44 28.32
N ASP A 476 -1.51 -23.86 28.82
CA ASP A 476 -1.77 -23.69 30.26
C ASP A 476 -1.83 -25.03 30.98
N SER A 477 -2.53 -26.00 30.40
CA SER A 477 -2.64 -27.35 30.94
C SER A 477 -1.30 -28.09 30.99
N LEU A 478 -0.45 -27.92 29.96
CA LEU A 478 0.91 -28.44 29.96
C LEU A 478 1.77 -27.79 31.04
N GLY A 479 1.61 -26.48 31.26
CA GLY A 479 2.22 -25.76 32.38
C GLY A 479 1.87 -26.40 33.71
N VAL A 480 0.58 -26.64 33.98
CA VAL A 480 0.09 -27.31 35.20
C VAL A 480 0.77 -28.66 35.42
N LEU A 481 0.86 -29.48 34.37
CA LEU A 481 1.50 -30.81 34.43
C LEU A 481 2.99 -30.70 34.76
N PHE A 482 3.69 -29.74 34.17
CA PHE A 482 5.10 -29.49 34.45
C PHE A 482 5.30 -29.05 35.91
N GLY A 483 4.48 -28.11 36.39
CA GLY A 483 4.49 -27.64 37.78
C GLY A 483 4.22 -28.75 38.80
N MET A 484 3.26 -29.62 38.48
CA MET A 484 2.96 -30.82 39.25
C MET A 484 4.20 -31.72 39.35
N LEU A 485 4.81 -32.07 38.22
CA LEU A 485 6.01 -32.92 38.18
C LEU A 485 7.13 -32.33 39.05
N LEU A 486 7.37 -31.02 38.94
CA LEU A 486 8.36 -30.31 39.75
C LEU A 486 8.06 -30.42 41.25
N ALA A 487 6.79 -30.25 41.67
CA ALA A 487 6.38 -30.39 43.06
C ALA A 487 6.66 -31.80 43.61
N TYR A 488 6.26 -32.84 42.88
CA TYR A 488 6.49 -34.22 43.30
C TYR A 488 7.99 -34.55 43.39
N SER A 489 8.79 -34.09 42.43
CA SER A 489 10.25 -34.26 42.41
C SER A 489 10.91 -33.59 43.63
N ILE A 490 10.55 -32.34 43.95
CA ILE A 490 11.09 -31.62 45.12
C ILE A 490 10.69 -32.33 46.42
N ILE A 491 9.42 -32.69 46.57
CA ILE A 491 8.95 -33.39 47.78
C ILE A 491 9.68 -34.73 47.95
N LEU A 492 9.85 -35.50 46.87
CA LEU A 492 10.57 -36.77 46.88
C LEU A 492 12.01 -36.57 47.35
N ILE A 493 12.73 -35.61 46.77
CA ILE A 493 14.11 -35.29 47.13
C ILE A 493 14.21 -34.88 48.61
N VAL A 494 13.34 -33.98 49.07
CA VAL A 494 13.31 -33.54 50.48
C VAL A 494 13.04 -34.71 51.42
N CYS A 495 12.09 -35.59 51.08
CA CYS A 495 11.78 -36.77 51.88
C CYS A 495 12.96 -37.76 51.94
N LEU A 496 13.66 -37.97 50.82
CA LEU A 496 14.83 -38.84 50.76
C LEU A 496 16.00 -38.29 51.60
N ILE A 497 16.27 -36.99 51.50
CA ILE A 497 17.31 -36.32 52.29
C ILE A 497 16.96 -36.39 53.77
N TRP A 498 15.73 -36.07 54.16
CA TRP A 498 15.30 -36.08 55.56
C TRP A 498 15.35 -37.49 56.16
N LYS A 499 14.89 -38.51 55.40
CA LYS A 499 14.97 -39.92 55.82
C LYS A 499 16.42 -40.37 56.05
N LYS A 500 17.37 -39.88 55.25
CA LYS A 500 18.80 -40.16 55.38
C LYS A 500 19.42 -39.41 56.57
N ALA A 501 19.03 -38.16 56.81
CA ALA A 501 19.57 -37.32 57.87
C ALA A 501 19.08 -37.73 59.28
N SER A 502 17.79 -38.06 59.45
CA SER A 502 17.24 -38.47 60.73
C SER A 502 16.02 -39.37 60.56
N ARG A 503 16.20 -40.69 60.79
CA ARG A 503 15.11 -41.68 60.69
C ARG A 503 13.99 -41.41 61.71
N GLN A 504 14.33 -41.01 62.93
CA GLN A 504 13.34 -40.78 64.01
C GLN A 504 12.51 -39.51 63.77
N SER A 505 13.15 -38.43 63.28
CA SER A 505 12.46 -37.21 62.89
C SER A 505 11.53 -37.44 61.69
N TYR A 506 12.00 -38.21 60.69
CA TYR A 506 11.20 -38.56 59.51
C TYR A 506 9.94 -39.37 59.86
N GLN A 507 10.03 -40.34 60.78
CA GLN A 507 8.84 -41.09 61.23
C GLN A 507 7.85 -40.18 61.98
N THR A 508 8.36 -39.22 62.75
CA THR A 508 7.54 -38.22 63.44
C THR A 508 6.82 -37.30 62.45
N LEU A 509 7.52 -36.83 61.42
CA LEU A 509 6.94 -36.07 60.30
C LEU A 509 5.88 -36.88 59.56
N LYS A 510 6.16 -38.14 59.21
CA LYS A 510 5.21 -39.03 58.52
C LYS A 510 3.93 -39.19 59.33
N SER A 511 4.04 -39.40 60.64
CA SER A 511 2.89 -39.50 61.53
C SER A 511 2.08 -38.19 61.57
N ALA A 512 2.74 -37.04 61.70
CA ALA A 512 2.09 -35.73 61.67
C ALA A 512 1.42 -35.43 60.31
N TYR A 513 2.03 -35.85 59.20
CA TYR A 513 1.51 -35.67 57.84
C TYR A 513 0.24 -36.48 57.56
N ILE A 514 0.14 -37.70 58.10
CA ILE A 514 -1.06 -38.55 57.97
C ILE A 514 -2.25 -37.93 58.72
N GLU A 515 -2.01 -37.27 59.85
CA GLU A 515 -3.02 -36.57 60.65
C GLU A 515 -3.45 -35.22 60.05
N LEU A 516 -2.62 -34.63 59.18
CA LEU A 516 -2.93 -33.38 58.52
C LEU A 516 -3.92 -33.59 57.36
N SER A 517 -5.05 -32.90 57.45
CA SER A 517 -6.12 -32.87 56.46
C SER A 517 -6.81 -31.51 56.49
N PHE A 518 -7.65 -31.20 55.50
CA PHE A 518 -8.48 -29.98 55.50
C PHE A 518 -9.23 -29.79 56.84
N LYS A 519 -9.87 -30.84 57.36
CA LYS A 519 -10.61 -30.77 58.63
C LYS A 519 -9.71 -30.39 59.81
N THR A 520 -8.51 -30.94 59.87
CA THR A 520 -7.58 -30.73 60.99
C THR A 520 -6.72 -29.46 60.84
N ALA A 521 -6.49 -29.01 59.60
CA ALA A 521 -5.78 -27.78 59.30
C ALA A 521 -6.60 -26.52 59.62
N PHE A 522 -7.93 -26.57 59.47
CA PHE A 522 -8.83 -25.44 59.72
C PHE A 522 -9.52 -25.47 61.11
N SER A 523 -9.38 -26.54 61.89
CA SER A 523 -9.96 -26.61 63.24
C SER A 523 -9.18 -25.75 64.25
N ARG A 524 -9.89 -25.17 65.25
CA ARG A 524 -9.22 -24.55 66.42
C ARG A 524 -8.39 -25.63 67.11
N HIS A 525 -7.11 -25.35 67.32
CA HIS A 525 -6.16 -26.31 67.87
C HIS A 525 -6.62 -26.71 69.28
N LYS A 526 -7.22 -27.89 69.43
CA LYS A 526 -7.18 -28.59 70.73
C LYS A 526 -5.85 -29.34 70.78
N PRO A 527 -5.11 -29.29 71.90
CA PRO A 527 -3.97 -30.19 72.09
C PRO A 527 -4.46 -31.63 71.91
N LEU A 528 -3.66 -32.44 71.23
CA LEU A 528 -3.96 -33.86 70.98
C LEU A 528 -3.98 -34.61 72.32
N ASP A 529 -5.18 -34.84 72.86
CA ASP A 529 -5.42 -35.79 73.94
C ASP A 529 -6.17 -37.00 73.38
N ASN A 530 -5.53 -38.16 73.57
CA ASN A 530 -5.90 -39.56 73.33
C ASN A 530 -6.05 -40.04 71.87
#